data_AF-A0A354X0W2-F1
#
_entry.id   AF-A0A354X0W2-F1
#
_cell.length_a   1.000
_cell.length_b   1.000
_cell.length_c   1.000
_cell.angle_alpha   90.00
_cell.angle_beta   90.00
_cell.angle_gamma   90.00
#
_symmetry.space_group_name_H-M   'P 1'
#
loop_
_entity.id
_entity.type
_entity.pdbx_description
1 polymer ?
#
loop_
_entity_poly.entity_id
_entity_poly.type
_entity_poly.pdbx_seq_one_letter_code
_entity_poly.pdbx_strand_id
1 'polypeptide(L)'
;FIFASNHPLGGLDGICLSAYLGEKYNGNIRYLVNDVLMHIRNLRTIFVPVNKYGAQAKESAKAIQEAYRSDNQIITFPAGLCSRKQNGKIKDLPWMKSFVLKAIEHQRDIIPVHFKGKNSAFFYNFSAIRKFVGVKFNIELVYLPDEMFKNKNQTFH
;
A
#
# COMPACT_ATOMS: atom_id res chain seq x y z
N PHE A 1 7.88 -14.35 -4.23
CA PHE A 1 8.44 -13.18 -3.52
C PHE A 1 7.39 -12.36 -2.78
N ILE A 2 7.84 -11.58 -1.79
CA ILE A 2 7.07 -10.51 -1.13
C ILE A 2 7.83 -9.20 -1.36
N PHE A 3 7.24 -8.27 -2.12
CA PHE A 3 7.77 -6.92 -2.33
C PHE A 3 7.26 -6.01 -1.20
N ALA A 4 8.18 -5.54 -0.36
CA ALA A 4 7.87 -4.65 0.77
C ALA A 4 8.44 -3.27 0.50
N SER A 5 7.57 -2.26 0.46
CA SER A 5 7.94 -0.91 0.02
C SER A 5 7.56 0.18 1.03
N ASN A 6 8.35 1.25 1.06
CA ASN A 6 7.84 2.53 1.58
C ASN A 6 6.77 3.11 0.64
N HIS A 7 5.97 4.06 1.14
CA HIS A 7 4.78 4.54 0.42
C HIS A 7 4.62 6.07 0.40
N PRO A 8 5.59 6.84 -0.12
CA PRO A 8 5.56 8.30 0.00
C PRO A 8 4.50 9.00 -0.85
N LEU A 9 4.13 8.45 -2.01
CA LEU A 9 3.22 9.07 -2.98
C LEU A 9 1.82 8.45 -2.93
N GLY A 10 1.65 7.32 -2.24
CA GLY A 10 0.35 6.67 -2.12
C GLY A 10 -0.02 5.92 -3.40
N GLY A 11 -1.21 6.17 -3.94
CA GLY A 11 -1.74 5.41 -5.09
C GLY A 11 -0.77 5.31 -6.26
N LEU A 12 0.04 6.35 -6.50
CA LEU A 12 1.06 6.35 -7.55
C LEU A 12 2.14 5.27 -7.35
N ASP A 13 2.64 5.08 -6.12
CA ASP A 13 3.61 4.00 -5.81
C ASP A 13 3.02 2.63 -6.16
N GLY A 14 1.74 2.43 -5.84
CA GLY A 14 1.00 1.20 -6.13
C GLY A 14 0.83 0.96 -7.62
N ILE A 15 0.48 1.99 -8.39
CA ILE A 15 0.33 1.91 -9.85
C ILE A 15 1.68 1.63 -10.52
N CYS A 16 2.74 2.32 -10.12
CA CYS A 16 4.09 2.11 -10.65
C CYS A 16 4.57 0.67 -10.41
N LEU A 17 4.41 0.15 -9.18
CA LEU A 17 4.74 -1.26 -8.90
C LEU A 17 3.86 -2.22 -9.69
N SER A 18 2.57 -1.92 -9.84
CA SER A 18 1.65 -2.78 -10.57
C SER A 18 2.03 -2.88 -12.04
N ALA A 19 2.43 -1.77 -12.67
CA ALA A 19 2.89 -1.75 -14.06
C ALA A 19 4.17 -2.57 -14.21
N TYR A 20 5.21 -2.26 -13.42
CA TYR A 20 6.51 -2.93 -13.54
C TYR A 20 6.47 -4.42 -13.18
N LEU A 21 5.89 -4.76 -12.03
CA LEU A 21 5.81 -6.15 -11.56
C LEU A 21 4.74 -6.93 -12.32
N GLY A 22 3.66 -6.29 -12.74
CA GLY A 22 2.63 -6.90 -13.57
C GLY A 22 3.19 -7.33 -14.93
N GLU A 23 4.01 -6.49 -15.56
CA GLU A 23 4.71 -6.88 -16.79
C GLU A 23 5.71 -8.02 -16.51
N LYS A 24 6.58 -7.85 -15.52
CA LYS A 24 7.64 -8.81 -15.18
C LYS A 24 7.14 -10.19 -14.77
N TYR A 25 5.97 -10.27 -14.15
CA TYR A 25 5.39 -11.52 -13.62
C TYR A 25 4.06 -11.89 -14.29
N ASN A 26 3.81 -11.40 -15.52
CA ASN A 26 2.64 -11.74 -16.34
C ASN A 26 1.29 -11.57 -15.60
N GLY A 27 1.16 -10.49 -14.84
CA GLY A 27 -0.05 -10.15 -14.07
C GLY A 27 -0.23 -10.96 -12.79
N ASN A 28 0.69 -11.87 -12.45
CA ASN A 28 0.63 -12.69 -11.24
C ASN A 28 1.12 -11.90 -10.01
N ILE A 29 0.40 -10.83 -9.68
CA ILE A 29 0.68 -9.95 -8.54
C ILE A 29 -0.56 -9.79 -7.66
N ARG A 30 -0.38 -9.68 -6.35
CA ARG A 30 -1.47 -9.50 -5.39
C ARG A 30 -1.12 -8.44 -4.35
N TYR A 31 -2.03 -7.49 -4.16
CA TYR A 31 -1.97 -6.48 -3.10
C TYR A 31 -2.94 -6.82 -2.00
N LEU A 32 -2.46 -6.77 -0.76
CA LEU A 32 -3.32 -6.82 0.42
C LEU A 32 -3.92 -5.44 0.65
N VAL A 33 -5.22 -5.28 0.40
CA VAL A 33 -5.90 -3.97 0.42
C VAL A 33 -7.14 -3.96 1.31
N ASN A 34 -7.52 -2.79 1.77
CA ASN A 34 -8.78 -2.59 2.49
C ASN A 34 -9.99 -2.52 1.53
N ASP A 35 -11.18 -2.52 2.10
CA ASP A 35 -12.44 -2.52 1.36
C ASP A 35 -12.63 -1.24 0.52
N VAL A 36 -12.08 -0.10 0.93
CA VAL A 36 -12.16 1.15 0.16
C VAL A 36 -11.51 0.99 -1.21
N LEU A 37 -10.33 0.36 -1.27
CA LEU A 37 -9.64 0.10 -2.54
C LEU A 37 -10.34 -0.95 -3.39
N MET A 38 -11.13 -1.86 -2.80
CA MET A 38 -11.91 -2.86 -3.53
C MET A 38 -12.98 -2.24 -4.45
N HIS A 39 -13.30 -0.95 -4.28
CA HIS A 39 -14.19 -0.20 -5.17
C HIS A 39 -13.51 0.26 -6.48
N ILE A 40 -12.18 0.17 -6.59
CA ILE A 40 -11.45 0.47 -7.82
C ILE A 40 -11.53 -0.74 -8.75
N ARG A 41 -12.60 -0.79 -9.57
CA ARG A 41 -12.95 -1.95 -10.41
C ARG A 41 -11.80 -2.43 -11.31
N ASN A 42 -11.03 -1.51 -11.87
CA ASN A 42 -9.96 -1.83 -12.82
C ASN A 42 -8.77 -2.57 -12.20
N LEU A 43 -8.57 -2.46 -10.87
CA LEU A 43 -7.49 -3.13 -10.15
C LEU A 43 -7.98 -4.29 -9.29
N ARG A 44 -9.27 -4.62 -9.37
CA ARG A 44 -9.90 -5.59 -8.46
C ARG A 44 -9.32 -7.00 -8.59
N THR A 45 -8.82 -7.37 -9.78
CA THR A 45 -8.24 -8.69 -10.08
C THR A 45 -6.91 -8.94 -9.39
N ILE A 46 -6.18 -7.87 -9.03
CA ILE A 46 -4.90 -7.95 -8.30
C ILE A 46 -5.07 -7.69 -6.80
N PHE A 47 -6.29 -7.45 -6.32
CA PHE A 47 -6.56 -7.12 -4.93
C PHE A 47 -7.01 -8.33 -4.11
N VAL A 48 -6.49 -8.42 -2.90
CA VAL A 48 -6.85 -9.39 -1.89
C VAL A 48 -7.36 -8.61 -0.67
N PRO A 49 -8.65 -8.71 -0.34
CA PRO A 49 -9.23 -7.92 0.75
C PRO A 49 -8.67 -8.36 2.10
N VAL A 50 -8.37 -7.39 2.97
CA VAL A 50 -7.96 -7.59 4.37
C VAL A 50 -9.05 -7.10 5.32
N ASN A 51 -10.22 -7.72 5.27
CA ASN A 51 -11.30 -7.38 6.19
C ASN A 51 -11.11 -8.14 7.52
N LYS A 52 -11.14 -7.41 8.64
CA LYS A 52 -10.94 -7.95 9.99
C LYS A 52 -12.23 -8.08 10.80
N TYR A 53 -13.39 -7.71 10.24
CA TYR A 53 -14.64 -7.59 10.97
C TYR A 53 -15.77 -8.45 10.37
N GLY A 54 -16.53 -9.10 11.25
CA GLY A 54 -17.75 -9.83 10.88
C GLY A 54 -17.53 -11.12 10.07
N ALA A 55 -18.59 -11.59 9.41
CA ALA A 55 -18.61 -12.86 8.66
C ALA A 55 -17.57 -12.92 7.52
N GLN A 56 -17.23 -11.76 6.93
CA GLN A 56 -16.26 -11.65 5.84
C GLN A 56 -14.80 -11.87 6.28
N ALA A 57 -14.51 -11.85 7.59
CA ALA A 57 -13.15 -12.06 8.09
C ALA A 57 -12.60 -13.45 7.74
N LYS A 58 -13.45 -14.48 7.74
CA LYS A 58 -13.04 -15.86 7.39
C LYS A 58 -12.68 -15.98 5.91
N GLU A 59 -13.48 -15.37 5.05
CA GLU A 59 -13.26 -15.37 3.60
C GLU A 59 -12.00 -14.56 3.24
N SER A 60 -11.82 -13.39 3.86
CA SER A 60 -10.60 -12.59 3.72
C SER A 60 -9.36 -13.37 4.18
N ALA A 61 -9.40 -14.03 5.34
CA ALA A 61 -8.30 -14.84 5.82
C ALA A 61 -7.95 -15.99 4.85
N LYS A 62 -8.97 -16.64 4.29
CA LYS A 62 -8.78 -17.69 3.28
C LYS A 62 -8.14 -17.14 2.01
N ALA A 63 -8.63 -16.03 1.47
CA ALA A 63 -8.08 -15.39 0.28
C ALA A 63 -6.62 -14.94 0.47
N ILE A 64 -6.28 -14.41 1.66
CA ILE A 64 -4.90 -14.07 2.02
C ILE A 64 -4.02 -15.32 2.02
N GLN A 65 -4.47 -16.39 2.66
CA GLN A 65 -3.73 -17.66 2.71
C GLN A 65 -3.52 -18.25 1.30
N GLU A 66 -4.54 -18.23 0.45
CA GLU A 66 -4.44 -18.67 -0.95
C GLU A 66 -3.44 -17.81 -1.73
N ALA A 67 -3.46 -16.49 -1.57
CA ALA A 67 -2.50 -15.60 -2.22
C ALA A 67 -1.06 -15.94 -1.83
N TYR A 68 -0.79 -16.13 -0.53
CA TYR A 68 0.56 -16.46 -0.06
C TYR A 68 1.03 -17.87 -0.45
N ARG A 69 0.12 -18.84 -0.59
CA ARG A 69 0.44 -20.20 -1.07
C ARG A 69 0.64 -20.28 -2.58
N SER A 70 0.09 -19.34 -3.34
CA SER A 70 0.24 -19.30 -4.79
C SER A 70 1.59 -18.74 -5.25
N ASP A 71 1.89 -18.92 -6.53
CA ASP A 71 3.06 -18.34 -7.20
C ASP A 71 2.93 -16.83 -7.47
N ASN A 72 1.79 -16.21 -7.12
CA ASN A 72 1.60 -14.76 -7.26
C ASN A 72 2.58 -13.99 -6.38
N GLN A 73 3.14 -12.90 -6.88
CA GLN A 73 3.98 -12.01 -6.09
C GLN A 73 3.12 -11.16 -5.16
N ILE A 74 3.49 -11.12 -3.88
CA ILE A 74 2.75 -10.32 -2.88
C ILE A 74 3.39 -8.95 -2.80
N ILE A 75 2.58 -7.91 -2.86
CA ILE A 75 3.04 -6.52 -2.76
C ILE A 75 2.39 -5.90 -1.53
N THR A 76 3.21 -5.27 -0.69
CA THR A 76 2.75 -4.69 0.56
C THR A 76 3.45 -3.37 0.87
N PHE A 77 2.69 -2.45 1.45
CA PHE A 77 3.17 -1.22 2.07
C PHE A 77 3.03 -1.39 3.59
N PRO A 78 4.06 -1.87 4.30
CA PRO A 78 3.90 -2.41 5.66
C PRO A 78 3.48 -1.36 6.70
N ALA A 79 3.67 -0.07 6.42
CA ALA A 79 3.17 1.02 7.25
C ALA A 79 1.64 1.14 7.24
N GLY A 80 0.97 0.56 6.24
CA GLY A 80 -0.50 0.60 6.05
C GLY A 80 -1.06 1.95 5.64
N LEU A 81 -0.22 2.98 5.53
CA LEU A 81 -0.54 4.35 5.17
C LEU A 81 0.61 4.94 4.35
N CYS A 82 0.33 6.00 3.59
CA CYS A 82 1.40 6.74 2.93
C CYS A 82 2.41 7.30 3.95
N SER A 83 3.64 7.60 3.54
CA SER A 83 4.62 8.25 4.42
C SER A 83 4.05 9.53 5.04
N ARG A 84 4.47 9.84 6.27
CA ARG A 84 4.02 11.02 7.01
C ARG A 84 5.20 11.90 7.37
N LYS A 85 4.93 13.20 7.52
CA LYS A 85 5.90 14.16 8.04
C LYS A 85 6.01 13.99 9.55
N GLN A 86 7.20 13.64 10.04
CA GLN A 86 7.54 13.50 11.45
C GLN A 86 8.86 14.24 11.70
N ASN A 87 8.85 15.21 12.61
CA ASN A 87 10.03 16.04 12.94
C ASN A 87 10.72 16.60 11.69
N GLY A 88 9.93 17.16 10.76
CA GLY A 88 10.41 17.73 9.51
C GLY A 88 10.78 16.73 8.40
N LYS A 89 10.88 15.43 8.70
CA LYS A 89 11.26 14.39 7.73
C LYS A 89 10.04 13.61 7.26
N ILE A 90 10.00 13.28 5.97
CA ILE A 90 8.95 12.43 5.38
C ILE A 90 9.46 10.99 5.41
N LYS A 91 8.75 10.15 6.15
CA LYS A 91 9.07 8.72 6.25
C LYS A 91 7.83 7.92 6.59
N ASP A 92 7.90 6.63 6.37
CA ASP A 92 6.86 5.71 6.79
C ASP A 92 6.69 5.71 8.30
N LEU A 93 5.46 5.42 8.72
CA LEU A 93 5.18 5.01 10.09
C LEU A 93 5.85 3.66 10.37
N PRO A 94 5.97 3.24 11.65
CA PRO A 94 6.51 1.92 11.97
C PRO A 94 5.83 0.81 11.16
N TRP A 95 6.65 0.02 10.48
CA TRP A 95 6.17 -1.09 9.66
C TRP A 95 5.59 -2.21 10.52
N MET A 96 4.45 -2.76 10.09
CA MET A 96 3.89 -3.96 10.70
C MET A 96 4.79 -5.17 10.40
N LYS A 97 4.99 -6.05 11.38
CA LYS A 97 5.84 -7.26 11.23
C LYS A 97 5.15 -8.41 10.48
N SER A 98 3.86 -8.29 10.17
CA SER A 98 3.06 -9.38 9.60
C SER A 98 3.60 -9.92 8.28
N PHE A 99 4.15 -9.08 7.42
CA PHE A 99 4.74 -9.53 6.16
C PHE A 99 5.98 -10.41 6.36
N VAL A 100 6.77 -10.15 7.42
CA VAL A 100 7.93 -10.99 7.79
C VAL A 100 7.47 -12.34 8.30
N LEU A 101 6.45 -12.36 9.17
CA LEU A 101 5.89 -13.61 9.66
C LEU A 101 5.34 -14.47 8.50
N LYS A 102 4.67 -13.83 7.54
CA LYS A 102 4.17 -14.50 6.33
C LYS A 102 5.28 -14.96 5.39
N ALA A 103 6.38 -14.20 5.30
CA ALA A 103 7.56 -14.61 4.55
C ALA A 103 8.13 -15.93 5.10
N ILE A 104 8.25 -16.03 6.42
CA ILE A 104 8.75 -17.23 7.11
C ILE A 104 7.75 -18.39 6.95
N GLU A 105 6.47 -18.16 7.25
CA GLU A 105 5.40 -19.18 7.18
C GLU A 105 5.29 -19.84 5.80
N HIS A 106 5.46 -19.04 4.73
CA HIS A 106 5.30 -19.50 3.36
C HIS A 106 6.62 -19.66 2.60
N GLN A 107 7.76 -19.55 3.29
CA GLN A 107 9.10 -19.69 2.71
C GLN A 107 9.32 -18.80 1.48
N ARG A 108 9.01 -17.50 1.61
CA ARG A 108 9.10 -16.52 0.51
C ARG A 108 10.17 -15.48 0.82
N ASP A 109 11.04 -15.19 -0.15
CA ASP A 109 11.99 -14.10 0.00
C ASP A 109 11.30 -12.73 -0.04
N ILE A 110 11.79 -11.84 0.81
CA ILE A 110 11.39 -10.43 0.85
C ILE A 110 12.33 -9.64 -0.07
N ILE A 111 11.74 -8.91 -1.01
CA ILE A 111 12.44 -7.97 -1.86
C ILE A 111 12.10 -6.55 -1.38
N PRO A 112 13.06 -5.82 -0.77
CA PRO A 112 12.83 -4.45 -0.36
C PRO A 112 12.75 -3.54 -1.58
N VAL A 113 11.79 -2.61 -1.56
CA VAL A 113 11.62 -1.58 -2.58
C VAL A 113 11.64 -0.22 -1.91
N HIS A 114 12.27 0.75 -2.57
CA HIS A 114 12.31 2.12 -2.09
C HIS A 114 11.82 3.08 -3.16
N PHE A 115 10.78 3.85 -2.84
CA PHE A 115 10.35 5.02 -3.61
C PHE A 115 10.95 6.28 -3.03
N LYS A 116 11.62 7.05 -3.88
CA LYS A 116 12.03 8.41 -3.58
C LYS A 116 10.97 9.38 -4.12
N GLY A 117 10.28 10.06 -3.21
CA GLY A 117 9.24 11.01 -3.59
C GLY A 117 8.58 11.65 -2.37
N LYS A 118 7.72 12.63 -2.62
CA LYS A 118 6.84 13.21 -1.61
C LYS A 118 5.60 13.83 -2.26
N ASN A 119 4.51 13.82 -1.53
CA ASN A 119 3.33 14.61 -1.85
C ASN A 119 3.58 16.11 -1.56
N SER A 120 2.59 16.94 -1.86
CA SER A 120 2.61 18.37 -1.58
C SER A 120 2.68 18.68 -0.09
N ALA A 121 3.14 19.89 0.24
CA ALA A 121 3.13 20.37 1.62
C ALA A 121 1.70 20.41 2.20
N PHE A 122 0.68 20.67 1.37
CA PHE A 122 -0.71 20.68 1.77
C PHE A 122 -1.14 19.32 2.33
N PHE A 123 -0.83 18.21 1.64
CA PHE A 123 -1.15 16.86 2.10
C PHE A 123 -0.62 16.60 3.52
N TYR A 124 0.63 16.96 3.77
CA TYR A 124 1.25 16.75 5.09
C TYR A 124 0.70 17.67 6.16
N ASN A 125 0.43 18.94 5.84
CA ASN A 125 -0.15 19.90 6.77
C ASN A 125 -1.59 19.51 7.15
N PHE A 126 -2.38 19.05 6.17
CA PHE A 126 -3.74 18.56 6.42
C PHE A 126 -3.74 17.33 7.32
N SER A 127 -2.82 16.37 7.10
CA SER A 127 -2.65 15.22 7.99
C SER A 127 -2.25 15.64 9.42
N ALA A 128 -1.43 16.69 9.56
CA ALA A 128 -1.06 17.24 10.87
C ALA A 128 -2.26 17.88 11.59
N ILE A 129 -3.05 18.70 10.88
CA ILE A 129 -4.28 19.32 11.42
C ILE A 129 -5.26 18.25 11.87
N ARG A 130 -5.51 17.23 11.03
CA ARG A 130 -6.39 16.09 11.35
C ARG A 130 -5.98 15.39 12.65
N LYS A 131 -4.68 15.13 12.84
CA LYS A 131 -4.16 14.54 14.07
C LYS A 131 -4.33 15.47 15.27
N PHE A 132 -4.09 16.76 15.08
CA PHE A 132 -4.26 17.77 16.12
C PHE A 132 -5.71 17.83 16.64
N VAL A 133 -6.70 17.75 15.74
CA VAL A 133 -8.13 17.74 16.11
C VAL A 133 -8.67 16.37 16.54
N GLY A 134 -7.81 15.35 16.67
CA GLY A 134 -8.17 14.03 17.21
C GLY A 134 -8.95 13.11 16.27
N VAL A 135 -9.09 13.46 14.99
CA VAL A 135 -9.78 12.61 14.02
C VAL A 135 -8.93 11.37 13.72
N LYS A 136 -9.48 10.17 13.94
CA LYS A 136 -8.77 8.89 13.73
C LYS A 136 -8.87 8.38 12.29
N PHE A 137 -9.94 8.74 11.58
CA PHE A 137 -10.14 8.34 10.19
C PHE A 137 -9.15 9.04 9.26
N ASN A 138 -8.63 8.34 8.24
CA ASN A 138 -7.60 8.83 7.32
C ASN A 138 -8.22 9.62 6.14
N ILE A 139 -8.80 10.79 6.43
CA ILE A 139 -9.53 11.61 5.46
C ILE A 139 -8.63 12.09 4.32
N GLU A 140 -7.32 12.27 4.57
CA GLU A 140 -6.36 12.73 3.56
C GLU A 140 -6.25 11.78 2.35
N LEU A 141 -6.73 10.55 2.46
CA LEU A 141 -6.79 9.59 1.34
C LEU A 141 -7.58 10.13 0.14
N VAL A 142 -8.61 10.95 0.39
CA VAL A 142 -9.46 11.55 -0.66
C VAL A 142 -8.66 12.49 -1.57
N TYR A 143 -7.55 13.06 -1.08
CA TYR A 143 -6.70 13.96 -1.85
C TYR A 143 -5.60 13.23 -2.63
N LEU A 144 -5.39 11.93 -2.41
CA LEU A 144 -4.33 11.19 -3.12
C LEU A 144 -4.48 11.20 -4.65
N PRO A 145 -5.69 11.15 -5.25
CA PRO A 145 -5.83 11.34 -6.69
C PRO A 145 -5.30 12.69 -7.17
N ASP A 146 -5.63 13.79 -6.47
CA ASP A 146 -5.14 15.13 -6.79
C ASP A 146 -3.61 15.23 -6.65
N GLU A 147 -3.07 14.67 -5.58
CA GLU A 147 -1.61 14.57 -5.38
C GLU A 147 -0.93 13.77 -6.51
N MET A 148 -1.54 12.69 -6.99
CA MET A 148 -1.04 11.93 -8.13
C MET A 148 -1.01 12.79 -9.40
N PHE A 149 -2.05 13.58 -9.68
CA PHE A 149 -2.08 14.46 -10.85
C PHE A 149 -1.08 15.63 -10.76
N LYS A 150 -0.76 16.13 -9.55
CA LYS A 150 0.32 17.12 -9.35
C LYS A 150 1.71 16.57 -9.70
N ASN A 151 1.87 15.25 -9.66
CA ASN A 151 3.09 14.56 -10.04
C ASN A 151 3.17 14.25 -11.54
N LYS A 152 2.22 14.75 -12.35
CA LYS A 152 2.26 14.60 -13.81
C LYS A 152 3.55 15.17 -14.38
N ASN A 153 4.19 14.42 -15.27
CA ASN A 153 5.47 14.74 -15.93
C ASN A 153 6.68 14.84 -14.99
N GLN A 154 6.56 14.42 -13.72
CA GLN A 154 7.72 14.30 -12.85
C GLN A 154 8.41 12.95 -13.06
N THR A 155 9.74 12.95 -13.01
CA THR A 155 10.54 11.72 -13.02
C THR A 155 10.95 11.39 -11.59
N PHE A 156 10.61 10.18 -11.16
CA PHE A 156 11.03 9.64 -9.87
C PHE A 156 12.20 8.69 -10.11
N HIS A 157 13.23 8.77 -9.25
CA HIS A 157 14.45 7.97 -9.33
C HIS A 157 14.53 6.98 -8.18
#